data_AF-A0A422MU64-F1
#
_entry.id   AF-A0A422MU64-F1
#
_cell.length_a   1.000
_cell.length_b   1.000
_cell.length_c   1.000
_cell.angle_alpha   90.00
_cell.angle_beta   90.00
_cell.angle_gamma   90.00
#
_symmetry.space_group_name_H-M   'P 1'
#
loop_
_entity.id
_entity.type
_entity.pdbx_description
1 polymer ?
#
loop_
_entity_poly.entity_id
_entity_poly.type
_entity_poly.pdbx_seq_one_letter_code
_entity_poly.pdbx_strand_id
1 'polypeptide(L)'
;MESDTVASGGAGCGKNYGATRISVWSLARAAPRRDPDDGVREARCARTDATAADQRRLGSVVGGLLLVGVAALLLHFCRDSRDNANAPKEPTDPVTLVFTDIESSTALWAACSELMPDAVATHHRLIRALIAKYRCYEVKTVGDSFMIACKSVSAAVQLVRELQQVFVQHDWGTGALDEAYRKFEEGRAEEDAEGYVPPTA
;
A
#
# COMPACT_ATOMS: atom_id res chain seq x y z
N MET A 1 31.46 26.24 54.36
CA MET A 1 31.21 26.48 52.93
C MET A 1 32.19 25.58 52.19
N GLU A 2 32.10 24.25 52.25
CA GLU A 2 30.97 23.39 51.85
C GLU A 2 30.34 23.82 50.52
N SER A 3 30.78 23.09 49.49
CA SER A 3 29.95 22.30 48.58
C SER A 3 29.70 22.80 47.15
N ASP A 4 30.08 21.89 46.27
CA ASP A 4 29.43 21.47 45.03
C ASP A 4 29.80 22.15 43.69
N THR A 5 30.77 21.50 43.05
CA THR A 5 30.82 21.25 41.61
C THR A 5 29.47 20.83 41.05
N VAL A 6 28.83 21.71 40.28
CA VAL A 6 27.68 21.37 39.44
C VAL A 6 28.18 20.98 38.05
N ALA A 7 28.23 19.66 37.82
CA ALA A 7 27.96 19.09 36.52
C ALA A 7 26.44 19.06 36.32
N SER A 8 25.93 19.75 35.30
CA SER A 8 24.57 19.51 34.81
C SER A 8 24.55 19.66 33.30
N GLY A 9 24.18 18.56 32.65
CA GLY A 9 24.13 18.41 31.21
C GLY A 9 23.03 19.26 30.58
N GLY A 10 23.42 20.10 29.62
CA GLY A 10 22.55 20.63 28.60
C GLY A 10 22.56 19.70 27.39
N ALA A 11 21.68 18.70 27.38
CA ALA A 11 21.29 18.00 26.17
C ALA A 11 20.55 18.98 25.25
N GLY A 12 21.10 19.28 24.07
CA GLY A 12 20.40 20.17 23.14
C GLY A 12 21.21 20.69 21.96
N CYS A 13 21.62 19.81 21.04
CA CYS A 13 21.60 20.10 19.60
C CYS A 13 21.91 18.82 18.80
N GLY A 14 20.95 17.89 18.74
CA GLY A 14 20.99 16.84 17.74
C GLY A 14 20.69 17.45 16.37
N LYS A 15 21.72 17.94 15.67
CA LYS A 15 21.59 18.27 14.25
C LYS A 15 21.38 16.96 13.49
N ASN A 16 20.16 16.72 13.05
CA ASN A 16 19.85 15.68 12.08
C ASN A 16 20.45 16.08 10.74
N TYR A 17 21.67 15.62 10.47
CA TYR A 17 22.20 15.57 9.12
C TYR A 17 21.52 14.37 8.45
N GLY A 18 20.35 14.62 7.85
CA GLY A 18 19.65 13.62 7.05
C GLY A 18 20.63 12.92 6.10
N ALA A 19 20.48 11.60 5.97
CA ALA A 19 21.33 10.76 5.14
C ALA A 19 21.37 11.31 3.71
N THR A 20 22.47 12.00 3.36
CA THR A 20 22.63 12.66 2.05
C THR A 20 23.05 11.69 0.95
N ARG A 21 23.29 10.42 1.27
CA ARG A 21 23.53 9.34 0.30
C ARG A 21 23.10 7.99 0.88
N ILE A 22 21.93 7.51 0.48
CA ILE A 22 21.55 6.11 0.68
C ILE A 22 21.91 5.36 -0.60
N SER A 23 22.91 4.48 -0.53
CA SER A 23 23.14 3.45 -1.52
C SER A 23 23.01 2.09 -0.84
N VAL A 24 22.02 1.32 -1.26
CA VAL A 24 21.78 -0.05 -0.81
C VAL A 24 22.55 -1.00 -1.72
N TRP A 25 23.46 -1.78 -1.17
CA TRP A 25 24.07 -2.93 -1.84
C TRP A 25 23.97 -4.16 -0.92
N SER A 26 23.51 -5.27 -1.49
CA SER A 26 23.42 -6.61 -0.89
C SER A 26 23.73 -7.59 -2.03
N LEU A 27 24.48 -8.68 -1.92
CA LEU A 27 25.10 -9.42 -0.82
C LEU A 27 26.34 -10.12 -1.40
N ALA A 28 27.34 -10.38 -0.55
CA ALA A 28 28.49 -11.21 -0.86
C ALA A 28 28.13 -12.59 -1.43
N ARG A 29 28.79 -12.96 -2.53
CA ARG A 29 29.44 -14.27 -2.75
C ARG A 29 30.34 -14.18 -3.99
N ALA A 30 31.63 -14.02 -3.75
CA ALA A 30 32.67 -14.18 -4.75
C ALA A 30 33.72 -15.14 -4.18
N ALA A 31 33.89 -16.30 -4.81
CA ALA A 31 35.11 -17.11 -4.79
C ALA A 31 34.99 -18.22 -5.85
N PRO A 32 36.10 -18.71 -6.44
CA PRO A 32 37.30 -18.00 -6.91
C PRO A 32 37.56 -18.26 -8.42
N ARG A 33 38.46 -17.49 -9.05
CA ARG A 33 39.03 -17.83 -10.36
C ARG A 33 40.07 -18.94 -10.18
N ARG A 34 40.03 -19.95 -11.06
CA ARG A 34 41.05 -20.99 -11.18
C ARG A 34 41.54 -20.97 -12.63
N ASP A 35 42.84 -20.80 -12.81
CA ASP A 35 43.51 -20.73 -14.12
C ASP A 35 43.40 -22.06 -14.89
N PRO A 36 43.42 -22.04 -16.23
CA PRO A 36 43.64 -23.24 -17.01
C PRO A 36 45.15 -23.38 -17.29
N ASP A 37 45.71 -24.56 -17.03
CA ASP A 37 46.90 -24.97 -17.75
C ASP A 37 46.80 -26.42 -18.22
N ASP A 38 47.22 -26.55 -19.48
CA ASP A 38 47.74 -27.69 -20.23
C ASP A 38 47.14 -29.10 -20.20
N GLY A 39 47.09 -29.68 -21.41
CA GLY A 39 47.43 -31.10 -21.57
C GLY A 39 46.43 -32.00 -22.29
N VAL A 40 46.41 -31.91 -23.62
CA VAL A 40 46.40 -33.00 -24.63
C VAL A 40 45.77 -34.38 -24.26
N ARG A 41 44.70 -34.69 -25.02
CA ARG A 41 44.29 -35.97 -25.67
C ARG A 41 44.82 -37.31 -25.14
N GLU A 42 43.89 -38.24 -24.93
CA GLU A 42 43.91 -39.52 -25.66
C GLU A 42 42.52 -40.17 -25.75
N ALA A 43 42.28 -40.85 -26.87
CA ALA A 43 41.06 -41.58 -27.17
C ALA A 43 41.16 -43.02 -26.67
N ARG A 44 40.05 -43.56 -26.12
CA ARG A 44 39.73 -44.98 -26.33
C ARG A 44 38.24 -45.26 -26.16
N CYS A 45 37.72 -46.00 -27.12
CA CYS A 45 36.39 -46.57 -27.17
C CYS A 45 36.37 -47.90 -26.41
N ALA A 46 35.34 -48.17 -25.61
CA ALA A 46 34.80 -49.52 -25.42
C ALA A 46 33.36 -49.46 -24.89
N ARG A 47 32.49 -50.15 -25.63
CA ARG A 47 31.08 -50.50 -25.40
C ARG A 47 30.98 -51.45 -24.20
N THR A 48 29.96 -51.37 -23.34
CA THR A 48 28.75 -52.24 -23.21
C THR A 48 28.33 -52.11 -21.73
N ASP A 49 27.11 -52.18 -21.23
CA ASP A 49 25.76 -52.42 -21.73
C ASP A 49 24.78 -52.01 -20.60
N ALA A 50 23.50 -51.96 -20.97
CA ALA A 50 22.35 -52.30 -20.14
C ALA A 50 21.85 -51.29 -19.08
N THR A 51 20.80 -50.58 -19.52
CA THR A 51 19.48 -50.46 -18.85
C THR A 51 19.41 -50.00 -17.40
N ALA A 52 18.90 -48.78 -17.20
CA ALA A 52 17.95 -48.49 -16.11
C ALA A 52 17.15 -47.19 -16.41
N ALA A 53 15.89 -47.38 -16.80
CA ALA A 53 14.73 -46.53 -16.52
C ALA A 53 14.88 -45.00 -16.71
N ASP A 54 14.76 -44.53 -17.95
CA ASP A 54 14.39 -43.14 -18.24
C ASP A 54 12.86 -43.00 -18.18
N GLN A 55 12.34 -42.62 -17.00
CA GLN A 55 10.94 -42.23 -16.83
C GLN A 55 10.82 -41.24 -15.65
N ARG A 56 11.50 -40.09 -15.71
CA ARG A 56 11.32 -38.98 -14.73
C ARG A 56 11.36 -37.59 -15.38
N ARG A 57 10.78 -37.42 -16.57
CA ARG A 57 10.65 -36.10 -17.23
C ARG A 57 9.22 -35.60 -17.41
N LEU A 58 8.26 -36.06 -16.59
CA LEU A 58 6.89 -35.51 -16.61
C LEU A 58 6.53 -34.67 -15.37
N GLY A 59 7.16 -34.92 -14.22
CA GLY A 59 6.89 -34.14 -13.00
C GLY A 59 7.49 -32.73 -13.00
N SER A 60 8.60 -32.51 -13.70
CA SER A 60 9.34 -31.22 -13.66
C SER A 60 8.66 -30.11 -14.46
N VAL A 61 7.91 -30.43 -15.51
CA VAL A 61 7.23 -29.41 -16.34
C VAL A 61 6.00 -28.87 -15.62
N VAL A 62 5.20 -29.77 -15.02
CA VAL A 62 4.03 -29.37 -14.21
C VAL A 62 4.47 -28.61 -12.96
N GLY A 63 5.51 -29.09 -12.26
CA GLY A 63 6.09 -28.38 -11.12
C GLY A 63 6.65 -27.01 -11.52
N GLY A 64 7.33 -26.90 -12.67
CA GLY A 64 7.84 -25.63 -13.18
C GLY A 64 6.74 -24.63 -13.56
N LEU A 65 5.70 -25.08 -14.26
CA LEU A 65 4.54 -24.26 -14.61
C LEU A 65 3.78 -23.79 -13.36
N LEU A 66 3.63 -24.67 -12.37
CA LEU A 66 2.96 -24.34 -11.12
C LEU A 66 3.79 -23.34 -10.29
N LEU A 67 5.12 -23.49 -10.26
CA LEU A 67 6.03 -22.56 -9.58
C LEU A 67 6.06 -21.19 -10.29
N VAL A 68 6.04 -21.15 -11.62
CA VAL A 68 5.90 -19.90 -12.40
C VAL A 68 4.54 -19.26 -12.16
N GLY A 69 3.46 -20.04 -12.12
CA GLY A 69 2.11 -19.56 -11.81
C GLY A 69 2.01 -18.97 -10.40
N VAL A 70 2.55 -19.67 -9.40
CA VAL A 70 2.64 -19.17 -8.01
C VAL A 70 3.54 -17.95 -7.92
N ALA A 71 4.69 -17.93 -8.60
CA ALA A 71 5.56 -16.76 -8.64
C ALA A 71 4.89 -15.57 -9.33
N ALA A 72 4.16 -15.77 -10.43
CA ALA A 72 3.39 -14.72 -11.09
C ALA A 72 2.25 -14.21 -10.21
N LEU A 73 1.56 -15.11 -9.50
CA LEU A 73 0.52 -14.77 -8.53
C LEU A 73 1.10 -13.97 -7.36
N LEU A 74 2.20 -14.43 -6.78
CA LEU A 74 2.92 -13.71 -5.71
C LEU A 74 3.46 -12.37 -6.21
N LEU A 75 3.99 -12.28 -7.45
CA LEU A 75 4.41 -11.03 -8.04
C LEU A 75 3.23 -10.10 -8.32
N HIS A 76 2.05 -10.62 -8.67
CA HIS A 76 0.83 -9.85 -8.82
C HIS A 76 0.35 -9.31 -7.46
N PHE A 77 0.32 -10.15 -6.43
CA PHE A 77 -0.04 -9.74 -5.06
C PHE A 77 1.01 -8.80 -4.44
N CYS A 78 2.29 -8.95 -4.75
CA CYS A 78 3.37 -8.10 -4.24
C CYS A 78 3.60 -6.82 -5.07
N ARG A 79 3.21 -6.78 -6.35
CA ARG A 79 3.24 -5.55 -7.19
C ARG A 79 2.20 -4.52 -6.77
N ASP A 80 1.25 -4.90 -5.92
CA ASP A 80 0.29 -3.98 -5.30
C ASP A 80 0.96 -3.01 -4.30
N SER A 81 2.27 -3.16 -4.06
CA SER A 81 3.07 -2.22 -3.30
C SER A 81 3.37 -0.96 -4.13
N ARG A 82 2.39 -0.03 -4.15
CA ARG A 82 2.49 1.37 -4.58
C ARG A 82 3.24 1.58 -5.91
N ASP A 83 2.50 1.44 -7.01
CA ASP A 83 2.98 1.79 -8.35
C ASP A 83 3.26 3.31 -8.45
N ASN A 84 4.47 3.73 -8.07
CA ASN A 84 4.98 5.10 -8.17
C ASN A 84 5.15 5.57 -9.64
N ALA A 85 4.79 4.74 -10.61
CA ALA A 85 4.74 5.11 -12.03
C ALA A 85 3.73 6.24 -12.28
N ASN A 86 2.60 6.22 -11.56
CA ASN A 86 1.51 7.18 -11.73
C ASN A 86 1.72 8.48 -10.94
N ALA A 87 2.69 8.54 -10.03
CA ALA A 87 3.01 9.75 -9.29
C ALA A 87 3.32 10.91 -10.27
N PRO A 88 2.71 12.10 -10.08
CA PRO A 88 3.16 13.32 -10.73
C PRO A 88 4.59 13.64 -10.28
N LYS A 89 5.50 13.84 -11.24
CA LYS A 89 6.94 14.03 -10.98
C LYS A 89 7.49 15.33 -11.56
N GLU A 90 6.77 15.91 -12.53
CA GLU A 90 7.18 17.14 -13.18
C GLU A 90 6.79 18.33 -12.30
N PRO A 91 7.74 19.13 -11.78
CA PRO A 91 7.44 20.24 -10.87
C PRO A 91 6.66 21.38 -11.53
N THR A 92 6.74 21.49 -12.85
CA THR A 92 6.10 22.57 -13.62
C THR A 92 4.66 22.24 -14.04
N ASP A 93 4.29 20.95 -14.05
CA ASP A 93 2.95 20.52 -14.43
C ASP A 93 1.98 20.68 -13.24
N PRO A 94 0.77 21.22 -13.47
CA PRO A 94 -0.24 21.30 -12.43
C PRO A 94 -0.69 19.91 -11.99
N VAL A 95 -0.80 19.70 -10.68
CA VAL A 95 -1.28 18.45 -10.08
C VAL A 95 -2.67 18.68 -9.51
N THR A 96 -3.61 17.77 -9.82
CA THR A 96 -4.93 17.77 -9.17
C THR A 96 -4.88 16.90 -7.92
N LEU A 97 -5.22 17.49 -6.78
CA LEU A 97 -5.31 16.78 -5.50
C LEU A 97 -6.77 16.51 -5.14
N VAL A 98 -7.05 15.28 -4.73
CA VAL A 98 -8.35 14.86 -4.21
C VAL A 98 -8.16 14.43 -2.77
N PHE A 99 -9.01 14.96 -1.90
CA PHE A 99 -9.10 14.57 -0.50
C PHE A 99 -10.45 13.89 -0.28
N THR A 100 -10.43 12.75 0.40
CA THR A 100 -11.64 12.04 0.82
C THR A 100 -11.59 11.80 2.31
N ASP A 101 -12.77 11.72 2.92
CA ASP A 101 -12.94 11.32 4.31
C ASP A 101 -14.32 10.66 4.47
N ILE A 102 -14.50 9.80 5.47
CA ILE A 102 -15.84 9.29 5.79
C ILE A 102 -16.49 10.29 6.74
N GLU A 103 -17.66 10.78 6.35
CA GLU A 103 -18.41 11.71 7.18
C GLU A 103 -18.80 11.04 8.50
N SER A 104 -18.67 11.79 9.61
CA SER A 104 -19.05 11.31 10.95
C SER A 104 -18.39 9.98 11.36
N SER A 105 -17.19 9.67 10.83
CA SER A 105 -16.53 8.38 11.06
C SER A 105 -16.31 8.08 12.54
N THR A 106 -15.92 9.05 13.34
CA THR A 106 -15.79 8.90 14.81
C THR A 106 -17.12 8.46 15.47
N ALA A 107 -18.24 9.04 15.04
CA ALA A 107 -19.56 8.68 15.57
C ALA A 107 -20.01 7.30 15.07
N LEU A 108 -19.72 6.96 13.81
CA LEU A 108 -19.94 5.62 13.28
C LEU A 108 -19.11 4.55 13.99
N TRP A 109 -17.85 4.85 14.34
CA TRP A 109 -17.01 3.96 15.16
C TRP A 109 -17.59 3.74 16.55
N ALA A 110 -18.23 4.75 17.15
CA ALA A 110 -18.90 4.63 18.43
C ALA A 110 -20.23 3.85 18.34
N ALA A 111 -21.02 4.07 17.28
CA ALA A 111 -22.35 3.48 17.11
C ALA A 111 -22.32 2.06 16.51
N CYS A 112 -21.39 1.79 15.61
CA CYS A 112 -21.32 0.59 14.77
C CYS A 112 -19.92 -0.04 14.80
N SER A 113 -19.31 -0.14 15.99
CA SER A 113 -17.93 -0.60 16.18
C SER A 113 -17.62 -1.98 15.58
N GLU A 114 -18.60 -2.88 15.55
CA GLU A 114 -18.44 -4.23 14.97
C GLU A 114 -18.41 -4.23 13.42
N LEU A 115 -19.08 -3.25 12.79
CA LEU A 115 -19.23 -3.18 11.32
C LEU A 115 -18.16 -2.30 10.67
N MET A 116 -17.67 -1.29 11.39
CA MET A 116 -16.73 -0.31 10.87
C MET A 116 -15.41 -0.88 10.34
N PRO A 117 -14.76 -1.90 10.95
CA PRO A 117 -13.54 -2.47 10.40
C PRO A 117 -13.71 -2.99 8.97
N ASP A 118 -14.78 -3.73 8.71
CA ASP A 118 -15.07 -4.33 7.40
C ASP A 118 -15.57 -3.28 6.41
N ALA A 119 -16.36 -2.31 6.87
CA ALA A 119 -16.80 -1.18 6.06
C ALA A 119 -15.60 -0.32 5.59
N VAL A 120 -14.69 0.05 6.50
CA VAL A 120 -13.49 0.83 6.16
C VAL A 120 -12.53 0.02 5.27
N ALA A 121 -12.36 -1.27 5.52
CA ALA A 121 -11.56 -2.13 4.64
C ALA A 121 -12.13 -2.19 3.20
N THR A 122 -13.46 -2.26 3.09
CA THR A 122 -14.17 -2.22 1.82
C THR A 122 -14.05 -0.86 1.14
N HIS A 123 -14.24 0.23 1.90
CA HIS A 123 -14.00 1.61 1.46
C HIS A 123 -12.59 1.76 0.85
N HIS A 124 -11.56 1.30 1.55
CA HIS A 124 -10.17 1.34 1.06
C HIS A 124 -9.98 0.55 -0.24
N ARG A 125 -10.55 -0.65 -0.32
CA ARG A 125 -10.45 -1.51 -1.50
C ARG A 125 -11.09 -0.85 -2.73
N LEU A 126 -12.27 -0.28 -2.58
CA LEU A 126 -13.00 0.38 -3.68
C LEU A 126 -12.25 1.63 -4.16
N ILE A 127 -11.74 2.46 -3.24
CA ILE A 127 -10.95 3.64 -3.60
C ILE A 127 -9.67 3.24 -4.34
N ARG A 128 -8.91 2.26 -3.83
CA ARG A 128 -7.67 1.81 -4.47
C ARG A 128 -7.91 1.22 -5.86
N ALA A 129 -9.01 0.49 -6.06
CA ALA A 129 -9.40 -0.01 -7.37
C ALA A 129 -9.65 1.15 -8.37
N LEU A 130 -10.31 2.23 -7.92
CA LEU A 130 -10.55 3.41 -8.76
C LEU A 130 -9.26 4.22 -9.01
N ILE A 131 -8.38 4.35 -8.02
CA ILE A 131 -7.05 4.96 -8.19
C ILE A 131 -6.27 4.22 -9.30
N ALA A 132 -6.25 2.88 -9.27
CA ALA A 132 -5.61 2.07 -10.28
C ALA A 132 -6.28 2.24 -11.66
N LYS A 133 -7.62 2.20 -11.71
CA LYS A 133 -8.41 2.36 -12.95
C LYS A 133 -8.12 3.68 -13.66
N TYR A 134 -8.09 4.78 -12.91
CA TYR A 134 -7.88 6.13 -13.45
C TYR A 134 -6.40 6.54 -13.53
N ARG A 135 -5.48 5.64 -13.17
CA ARG A 135 -4.03 5.89 -13.13
C ARG A 135 -3.68 7.12 -12.28
N CYS A 136 -4.42 7.33 -11.20
CA CYS A 136 -4.05 8.31 -10.18
C CYS A 136 -3.05 7.67 -9.20
N TYR A 137 -2.58 8.48 -8.23
CA TYR A 137 -1.56 8.09 -7.28
C TYR A 137 -2.05 8.31 -5.84
N GLU A 138 -2.03 7.26 -5.02
CA GLU A 138 -2.25 7.37 -3.58
C GLU A 138 -1.02 8.01 -2.93
N VAL A 139 -1.15 9.25 -2.44
CA VAL A 139 -0.07 9.96 -1.75
C VAL A 139 0.07 9.43 -0.32
N LYS A 140 -1.03 9.43 0.42
CA LYS A 140 -1.11 8.93 1.79
C LYS A 140 -2.55 8.59 2.16
N THR A 141 -2.67 7.77 3.19
CA THR A 141 -3.92 7.47 3.89
C THR A 141 -3.71 7.74 5.37
N VAL A 142 -4.66 8.41 6.02
CA VAL A 142 -4.65 8.68 7.46
C VAL A 142 -6.01 8.29 8.01
N GLY A 143 -6.06 7.16 8.74
CA GLY A 143 -7.34 6.57 9.14
C GLY A 143 -8.12 6.11 7.91
N ASP A 144 -9.29 6.69 7.73
CA ASP A 144 -10.25 6.56 6.63
C ASP A 144 -10.08 7.64 5.53
N SER A 145 -9.23 8.65 5.78
CA SER A 145 -8.99 9.71 4.81
C SER A 145 -7.93 9.35 3.77
N PHE A 146 -8.18 9.66 2.50
CA PHE A 146 -7.21 9.53 1.41
C PHE A 146 -6.77 10.89 0.87
N MET A 147 -5.48 10.98 0.53
CA MET A 147 -4.93 12.01 -0.33
C MET A 147 -4.48 11.37 -1.65
N ILE A 148 -5.09 11.78 -2.75
CA ILE A 148 -4.86 11.23 -4.09
C ILE A 148 -4.35 12.35 -5.00
N ALA A 149 -3.32 12.07 -5.78
CA ALA A 149 -2.79 12.96 -6.79
C ALA A 149 -3.07 12.42 -8.20
N CYS A 150 -3.60 13.28 -9.07
CA CYS A 150 -3.89 12.94 -10.47
C CYS A 150 -3.17 13.93 -11.39
N LYS A 151 -2.56 13.40 -12.47
CA LYS A 151 -1.92 14.21 -13.53
C LYS A 151 -2.94 14.92 -14.43
N SER A 152 -4.19 14.48 -14.42
CA SER A 152 -5.27 15.03 -15.24
C SER A 152 -6.48 15.39 -14.37
N VAL A 153 -7.00 16.60 -14.56
CA VAL A 153 -8.25 17.07 -13.93
C VAL A 153 -9.43 16.16 -14.32
N SER A 154 -9.50 15.74 -15.59
CA SER A 154 -10.60 14.90 -16.07
C SER A 154 -10.56 13.50 -15.45
N ALA A 155 -9.37 12.97 -15.14
CA ALA A 155 -9.23 11.71 -14.43
C ALA A 155 -9.67 11.84 -12.97
N ALA A 156 -9.30 12.94 -12.30
CA ALA A 156 -9.73 13.21 -10.93
C ALA A 156 -11.26 13.33 -10.81
N VAL A 157 -11.90 14.08 -11.71
CA VAL A 157 -13.36 14.25 -11.71
C VAL A 157 -14.09 12.93 -11.97
N GLN A 158 -13.59 12.11 -12.91
CA GLN A 158 -14.17 10.80 -13.17
C GLN A 158 -13.99 9.84 -11.99
N LEU A 159 -12.82 9.87 -11.34
CA LEU A 159 -12.56 9.10 -10.13
C LEU A 159 -13.56 9.46 -9.02
N VAL A 160 -13.75 10.73 -8.71
CA VAL A 160 -14.66 11.18 -7.65
C VAL A 160 -16.11 10.84 -7.99
N ARG A 161 -16.52 11.04 -9.25
CA ARG A 161 -17.88 10.68 -9.70
C ARG A 161 -18.14 9.19 -9.54
N GLU A 162 -17.23 8.35 -10.05
CA GLU A 162 -17.41 6.90 -9.98
C GLU A 162 -17.29 6.38 -8.56
N LEU A 163 -16.46 7.01 -7.70
CA LEU A 163 -16.37 6.68 -6.28
C LEU A 163 -17.73 6.79 -5.60
N GLN A 164 -18.44 7.90 -5.81
CA GLN A 164 -19.79 8.09 -5.25
C GLN A 164 -20.79 7.07 -5.81
N GLN A 165 -20.74 6.80 -7.12
CA GLN A 165 -21.63 5.80 -7.75
C GLN A 165 -21.39 4.39 -7.21
N VAL A 166 -20.12 4.01 -7.07
CA VAL A 166 -19.72 2.69 -6.56
C VAL A 166 -20.14 2.54 -5.10
N PHE A 167 -20.00 3.58 -4.27
CA PHE A 167 -20.40 3.49 -2.86
C PHE A 167 -21.92 3.34 -2.68
N VAL A 168 -22.70 4.07 -3.47
CA VAL A 168 -24.18 3.98 -3.46
C VAL A 168 -24.67 2.63 -3.99
N GLN A 169 -23.98 2.06 -4.98
CA GLN A 169 -24.35 0.76 -5.57
C GLN A 169 -23.80 -0.43 -4.81
N HIS A 170 -22.82 -0.22 -3.91
CA HIS A 170 -22.21 -1.30 -3.17
C HIS A 170 -23.19 -1.87 -2.16
N ASP A 171 -23.32 -3.19 -2.13
CA ASP A 171 -24.05 -3.88 -1.08
C ASP A 171 -23.16 -3.98 0.17
N TRP A 172 -23.43 -3.11 1.14
CA TRP A 172 -22.73 -3.08 2.43
C TRP A 172 -23.18 -4.22 3.37
N GLY A 173 -24.18 -5.01 2.99
CA GLY A 173 -24.69 -6.15 3.78
C GLY A 173 -25.45 -5.75 5.05
N THR A 174 -25.67 -4.46 5.28
CA THR A 174 -26.33 -3.91 6.46
C THR A 174 -26.90 -2.53 6.18
N GLY A 175 -28.06 -2.21 6.75
CA GLY A 175 -28.63 -0.85 6.76
C GLY A 175 -28.31 -0.07 8.04
N ALA A 176 -27.51 -0.64 8.96
CA ALA A 176 -27.22 -0.01 10.24
C ALA A 176 -26.40 1.29 10.10
N LEU A 177 -25.54 1.38 9.07
CA LEU A 177 -24.78 2.60 8.78
C LEU A 177 -25.71 3.72 8.32
N ASP A 178 -26.67 3.41 7.42
CA ASP A 178 -27.67 4.39 6.95
C ASP A 178 -28.58 4.86 8.08
N GLU A 179 -28.98 3.95 8.98
CA GLU A 179 -29.77 4.31 10.16
C GLU A 179 -28.99 5.21 11.12
N ALA A 180 -27.70 4.94 11.32
CA ALA A 180 -26.83 5.79 12.14
C ALA A 180 -26.73 7.20 11.54
N TYR A 181 -26.54 7.33 10.23
CA TYR A 181 -26.52 8.63 9.55
C TYR A 181 -27.84 9.39 9.73
N ARG A 182 -28.98 8.73 9.52
CA ARG A 182 -30.30 9.37 9.72
C ARG A 182 -30.47 9.89 11.15
N LYS A 183 -30.05 9.09 12.14
CA LYS A 183 -30.10 9.50 13.54
C LYS A 183 -29.18 10.70 13.83
N PHE A 184 -28.00 10.78 13.20
CA PHE A 184 -27.11 11.93 13.35
C PHE A 184 -27.71 13.19 12.74
N GLU A 185 -28.40 13.06 11.60
CA GLU A 185 -29.13 14.17 10.98
C GLU A 185 -30.30 14.66 11.85
N GLU A 186 -31.09 13.75 12.41
CA GLU A 186 -32.17 14.08 13.36
C GLU A 186 -31.64 14.80 14.60
N GLY A 187 -30.55 14.29 15.20
CA GLY A 187 -29.91 14.93 16.34
C GLY A 187 -29.41 16.35 16.04
N ARG A 188 -28.80 16.57 14.86
CA ARG A 188 -28.40 17.91 14.41
C ARG A 188 -29.59 18.85 14.24
N ALA A 189 -30.70 18.34 13.70
CA ALA A 189 -31.91 19.15 13.50
C ALA A 189 -32.56 19.57 14.83
N GLU A 190 -32.53 18.71 15.84
CA GLU A 190 -33.00 19.03 17.19
C GLU A 190 -32.13 20.09 17.87
N GLU A 191 -30.80 19.96 17.81
CA GLU A 191 -29.85 20.96 18.34
C GLU A 191 -30.04 22.33 17.68
N ASP A 192 -30.20 22.36 16.36
CA ASP A 192 -30.46 23.60 15.62
C ASP A 192 -31.81 24.22 15.98
N ALA A 193 -32.83 23.40 16.30
CA ALA A 193 -34.15 23.86 16.72
C ALA A 193 -34.18 24.40 18.15
N GLU A 194 -33.35 23.86 19.05
CA GLU A 194 -33.21 24.35 20.43
C GLU A 194 -32.43 25.68 20.49
N GLY A 195 -31.67 25.99 19.43
CA GLY A 195 -31.03 27.27 19.20
C GLY A 195 -29.73 27.43 19.99
N TYR A 196 -28.63 27.66 19.28
CA TYR A 196 -27.33 27.92 19.92
C TYR A 196 -27.36 29.25 20.69
N VAL A 197 -27.34 29.18 22.02
CA VAL A 197 -27.09 30.34 22.88
C VAL A 197 -25.59 30.38 23.22
N PRO A 198 -24.80 31.31 22.66
CA PRO A 198 -23.40 31.43 23.01
C PRO A 198 -23.24 31.72 24.52
N PRO A 199 -22.19 31.20 25.19
CA PRO A 199 -21.97 31.34 26.65
C PRO A 199 -21.77 32.76 27.20
N THR A 200 -22.12 33.81 26.45
CA THR A 200 -21.89 35.21 26.79
C THR A 200 -23.10 36.10 26.49
N ALA A 201 -24.28 35.69 26.97
CA ALA A 201 -25.45 36.59 27.10
C ALA A 201 -25.61 37.02 28.57
#